data_AF-A0A7J9EYK4-F1
#
_entry.id   AF-A0A7J9EYK4-F1
#
_cell.length_a   1.000
_cell.length_b   1.000
_cell.length_c   1.000
_cell.angle_alpha   90.00
_cell.angle_beta   90.00
_cell.angle_gamma   90.00
#
_symmetry.space_group_name_H-M   'P 1'
#
loop_
_entity.id
_entity.type
_entity.pdbx_description
1 polymer ?
#
loop_
_entity_poly.entity_id
_entity_poly.type
_entity_poly.pdbx_seq_one_letter_code
_entity_poly.pdbx_strand_id
1 'polypeptide(L)'
;NTIRKGRLLANGYTSELWVYTRISVTQNSLQELKELWDQWNDEIKQLFYSNYGDLPYLLDIKVDEHLFRALAQYWNPAYSCFAFGKVDLVPTVEEYTALLRCLRF
;
A
#
# COMPACT_ATOMS: atom_id res chain seq x y z
N ASN A 1 17.48 0.89 29.66
CA ASN A 1 17.69 -0.11 28.59
C ASN A 1 16.60 -1.16 28.62
N THR A 2 15.46 -0.89 27.98
CA THR A 2 14.48 -1.96 27.75
C THR A 2 13.71 -1.63 26.47
N ILE A 3 14.18 -2.25 25.39
CA ILE A 3 13.63 -2.18 24.05
C ILE A 3 12.17 -2.67 24.11
N ARG A 4 11.23 -1.86 23.63
CA ARG A 4 9.81 -2.21 23.57
C ARG A 4 9.65 -3.46 22.71
N LYS A 5 9.07 -4.49 23.30
CA LYS A 5 8.71 -5.77 22.68
C LYS A 5 7.58 -5.53 21.67
N GLY A 6 7.93 -5.03 20.48
CA GLY A 6 7.01 -4.90 19.35
C GLY A 6 6.63 -6.28 18.84
N ARG A 7 5.43 -6.73 19.24
CA ARG A 7 4.56 -7.76 18.65
C ARG A 7 5.27 -8.82 17.77
N LEU A 8 5.83 -9.83 18.43
CA LEU A 8 6.07 -11.11 17.79
C LEU A 8 4.71 -11.79 17.59
N LEU A 9 4.32 -12.08 16.35
CA LEU A 9 3.24 -13.03 16.10
C LEU A 9 3.63 -14.36 16.78
N ALA A 10 2.71 -14.91 17.58
CA ALA A 10 2.95 -16.15 18.31
C ALA A 10 3.03 -17.30 17.30
N ASN A 11 4.26 -17.65 16.94
CA ASN A 11 4.67 -18.57 15.89
C ASN A 11 4.55 -17.99 14.47
N GLY A 12 5.54 -18.34 13.64
CA GLY A 12 5.62 -17.86 12.27
C GLY A 12 4.38 -18.28 11.48
N TYR A 13 3.66 -17.30 10.93
CA TYR A 13 2.50 -17.58 10.10
C TYR A 13 2.96 -17.85 8.66
N THR A 14 2.44 -18.91 8.06
CA THR A 14 2.59 -19.21 6.62
C THR A 14 1.22 -19.06 5.98
N SER A 15 1.10 -18.22 4.95
CA SER A 15 -0.20 -18.05 4.30
C SER A 15 -0.58 -19.27 3.48
N GLU A 16 -1.87 -19.59 3.47
CA GLU A 16 -2.45 -20.58 2.58
C GLU A 16 -3.12 -19.93 1.35
N LEU A 17 -3.18 -18.59 1.30
CA LEU A 17 -3.88 -17.86 0.23
C LEU A 17 -3.36 -18.17 -1.17
N TRP A 18 -2.06 -18.40 -1.31
CA TRP A 18 -1.45 -18.76 -2.59
C TRP A 18 -1.95 -20.12 -3.13
N VAL A 19 -2.46 -20.99 -2.26
CA VAL A 19 -3.07 -22.28 -2.64
C VAL A 19 -4.48 -22.09 -3.20
N TYR A 20 -5.20 -21.07 -2.72
CA TYR A 20 -6.63 -20.86 -3.03
C TYR A 20 -6.91 -19.75 -4.03
N THR A 21 -5.94 -18.86 -4.31
CA THR A 21 -6.19 -17.67 -5.13
C THR A 21 -5.32 -17.61 -6.37
N ARG A 22 -5.96 -17.69 -7.54
CA ARG A 22 -5.37 -17.18 -8.77
C ARG A 22 -5.50 -15.66 -8.72
N ILE A 23 -4.51 -14.99 -8.13
CA ILE A 23 -4.46 -13.52 -8.13
C ILE A 23 -4.47 -13.07 -9.59
N SER A 24 -5.59 -12.49 -10.02
CA SER A 24 -5.70 -11.82 -11.31
C SER A 24 -5.51 -10.33 -11.05
N VAL A 25 -4.42 -9.77 -11.57
CA VAL A 25 -4.21 -8.33 -11.55
C VAL A 25 -4.86 -7.77 -12.82
N THR A 26 -5.96 -7.04 -12.64
CA THR A 26 -6.54 -6.27 -13.74
C THR A 26 -5.83 -4.93 -13.80
N GLN A 27 -4.97 -4.73 -14.79
CA GLN A 27 -4.44 -3.40 -15.12
C GLN A 27 -5.45 -2.68 -16.00
N ASN A 28 -6.29 -1.86 -15.36
CA ASN A 28 -7.17 -0.96 -16.09
C ASN A 28 -6.34 0.08 -16.83
N SER A 29 -6.74 0.41 -18.06
CA SER A 29 -6.21 1.60 -18.73
C SER A 29 -6.71 2.84 -17.99
N LEU A 30 -5.79 3.60 -17.40
CA LEU A 30 -6.10 4.90 -16.77
C LEU A 30 -5.83 6.07 -17.73
N GLN A 31 -5.64 5.80 -19.01
CA GLN A 31 -5.21 6.79 -20.00
C GLN A 31 -6.17 7.99 -20.06
N GLU A 32 -7.48 7.75 -20.13
CA GLU A 32 -8.49 8.82 -20.17
C GLU A 32 -8.47 9.67 -18.89
N LEU A 33 -8.28 9.04 -17.73
CA LEU A 33 -8.19 9.77 -16.45
C LEU A 33 -6.93 10.63 -16.37
N LYS A 34 -5.80 10.15 -16.92
CA LYS A 34 -4.57 10.93 -17.02
C LYS A 34 -4.74 12.12 -17.95
N GLU A 35 -5.36 11.91 -19.11
CA GLU A 35 -5.63 12.99 -20.06
C GLU A 35 -6.53 14.07 -19.46
N LEU A 36 -7.58 13.68 -18.73
CA LEU A 36 -8.43 14.63 -18.01
C LEU A 36 -7.64 15.41 -16.96
N TRP A 37 -6.80 14.72 -16.18
CA TRP A 37 -5.94 15.36 -15.20
C TRP A 37 -4.97 16.34 -15.85
N ASP A 38 -4.35 15.99 -16.98
CA ASP A 38 -3.38 16.83 -17.68
C ASP A 38 -4.01 18.09 -18.28
N GLN A 39 -5.26 17.99 -18.74
CA GLN A 39 -6.03 19.11 -19.31
C GLN A 39 -6.47 20.15 -18.27
N TRP A 40 -6.54 19.79 -16.99
CA TRP A 40 -6.95 20.72 -15.94
C TRP A 40 -5.90 21.81 -15.72
N ASN A 41 -6.40 23.04 -15.55
CA ASN A 41 -5.56 24.17 -15.15
C ASN A 41 -5.15 24.07 -13.68
N ASP A 42 -4.17 24.89 -13.29
CA ASP A 42 -3.61 24.84 -11.94
C ASP A 42 -4.64 25.18 -10.86
N GLU A 43 -5.59 26.08 -11.12
CA GLU A 43 -6.63 26.45 -10.16
C GLU A 43 -7.53 25.26 -9.80
N ILE A 44 -7.96 24.49 -10.81
CA ILE A 44 -8.79 23.29 -10.61
C ILE A 44 -7.96 22.19 -9.93
N LYS A 45 -6.70 22.01 -10.33
CA LYS A 45 -5.79 21.06 -9.67
C LYS A 45 -5.61 21.40 -8.20
N GLN A 46 -5.38 22.67 -7.85
CA GLN A 46 -5.26 23.13 -6.46
C GLN A 46 -6.54 22.89 -5.65
N LEU A 47 -7.71 23.14 -6.25
CA LEU A 47 -8.98 22.83 -5.60
C LEU A 47 -9.12 21.33 -5.32
N PHE A 48 -8.72 20.48 -6.26
CA PHE A 48 -8.72 19.03 -6.08
C PHE A 48 -7.74 18.60 -4.98
N TYR A 49 -6.51 19.12 -5.00
CA TYR A 49 -5.52 18.87 -3.94
C TYR A 49 -6.00 19.28 -2.56
N SER A 50 -6.69 20.43 -2.44
CA SER A 50 -7.24 20.86 -1.15
C SER A 50 -8.31 19.91 -0.59
N ASN A 51 -9.05 19.24 -1.46
CA ASN A 51 -10.17 18.36 -1.07
C ASN A 51 -9.74 16.89 -0.89
N TYR A 52 -8.80 16.42 -1.72
CA TYR A 52 -8.45 15.00 -1.86
C TYR A 52 -6.96 14.71 -1.66
N GLY A 53 -6.14 15.74 -1.47
CA GLY A 53 -4.70 15.61 -1.31
C GLY A 53 -4.03 14.98 -2.53
N ASP A 54 -3.10 14.08 -2.25
CA ASP A 54 -2.19 13.47 -3.22
C ASP A 54 -2.81 12.33 -4.05
N LEU A 55 -4.15 12.23 -4.05
CA LEU A 55 -4.88 11.20 -4.79
C LEU A 55 -4.57 11.17 -6.31
N PRO A 56 -4.33 12.29 -7.01
CA PRO A 56 -3.99 12.26 -8.44
C PRO A 56 -2.73 11.46 -8.74
N TYR A 57 -1.75 11.43 -7.84
CA TYR A 57 -0.51 10.67 -8.03
C TYR A 57 -0.74 9.16 -8.06
N LEU A 58 -1.89 8.66 -7.58
CA LEU A 58 -2.27 7.25 -7.71
C LEU A 58 -2.41 6.82 -9.17
N LEU A 59 -2.71 7.75 -10.09
CA LEU A 59 -2.81 7.47 -11.53
C LEU A 59 -1.45 7.01 -12.11
N ASP A 60 -0.34 7.40 -11.50
CA ASP A 60 1.01 7.08 -11.94
C ASP A 60 1.64 5.90 -11.21
N ILE A 61 0.98 5.38 -10.16
CA ILE A 61 1.46 4.21 -9.44
C ILE A 61 1.37 2.98 -10.33
N LYS A 62 2.53 2.41 -10.65
CA LYS A 62 2.62 1.13 -11.34
C LYS A 62 2.37 0.00 -10.34
N VAL A 63 1.31 -0.75 -10.58
CA VAL A 63 1.01 -1.98 -9.83
C VAL A 63 1.90 -3.10 -10.37
N ASP A 64 2.90 -3.49 -9.58
CA ASP A 64 3.75 -4.64 -9.88
C ASP A 64 3.04 -5.95 -9.48
N GLU A 65 2.53 -6.66 -10.47
CA GLU A 65 1.82 -7.93 -10.27
C GLU A 65 2.68 -8.97 -9.54
N HIS A 66 3.96 -9.07 -9.84
CA HIS A 66 4.85 -10.05 -9.21
C HIS A 66 5.06 -9.74 -7.74
N LEU A 67 5.22 -8.45 -7.40
CA LEU A 67 5.29 -7.99 -6.01
C LEU A 67 4.01 -8.34 -5.25
N PHE A 68 2.83 -8.05 -5.82
CA PHE A 68 1.56 -8.39 -5.17
C PHE A 68 1.37 -9.90 -5.00
N ARG A 69 1.75 -10.70 -5.99
CA ARG A 69 1.75 -12.17 -5.89
C ARG A 69 2.69 -12.66 -4.78
N ALA A 70 3.87 -12.07 -4.65
CA ALA A 70 4.81 -12.41 -3.60
C ALA A 70 4.26 -12.01 -2.22
N LEU A 71 3.73 -10.80 -2.06
CA LEU A 71 3.16 -10.30 -0.80
C LEU A 71 1.97 -11.14 -0.35
N ALA A 72 1.11 -11.57 -1.26
CA ALA A 72 -0.05 -12.39 -0.92
C ALA A 72 0.32 -13.72 -0.24
N GLN A 73 1.51 -14.27 -0.49
CA GLN A 73 2.02 -15.47 0.21
C GLN A 73 2.28 -15.24 1.71
N TYR A 74 2.29 -13.97 2.13
CA TYR A 74 2.52 -13.57 3.51
C TYR A 74 1.26 -12.98 4.16
N TRP A 75 0.13 -12.90 3.46
CA TRP A 75 -1.09 -12.33 4.05
C TRP A 75 -1.65 -13.22 5.16
N ASN A 76 -1.76 -12.65 6.36
CA ASN A 76 -2.36 -13.24 7.54
C ASN A 76 -3.76 -12.64 7.78
N PRO A 77 -4.84 -13.41 7.55
CA PRO A 77 -6.20 -12.90 7.66
C PRO A 77 -6.63 -12.64 9.12
N ALA A 78 -6.00 -13.29 10.11
CA ALA A 78 -6.37 -13.11 11.52
C ALA A 78 -6.00 -11.71 12.05
N TYR A 79 -4.99 -11.08 11.43
CA TYR A 79 -4.48 -9.77 11.80
C TYR A 79 -4.61 -8.73 10.69
N SER A 80 -5.17 -9.12 9.53
CA SER A 80 -5.27 -8.29 8.33
C SER A 80 -3.94 -7.63 7.95
N CYS A 81 -2.84 -8.39 8.01
CA CYS A 81 -1.48 -7.88 7.77
C CYS A 81 -0.64 -8.87 6.94
N PHE A 82 0.43 -8.39 6.31
CA PHE A 82 1.45 -9.28 5.74
C PHE A 82 2.47 -9.64 6.84
N ALA A 83 2.70 -10.93 7.06
CA ALA A 83 3.55 -11.46 8.12
C ALA A 83 4.74 -12.23 7.56
N PHE A 84 5.96 -11.82 7.94
CA PHE A 84 7.23 -12.46 7.57
C PHE A 84 7.79 -13.15 8.81
N GLY A 85 7.44 -14.43 8.97
CA GLY A 85 7.74 -15.15 10.21
C GLY A 85 7.05 -14.48 11.40
N LYS A 86 7.83 -13.86 12.29
CA LYS A 86 7.31 -13.19 13.51
C LYS A 86 7.11 -11.69 13.38
N VAL A 87 7.48 -11.09 12.24
CA VAL A 87 7.39 -9.65 11.97
C VAL A 87 6.18 -9.38 11.09
N ASP A 88 5.37 -8.38 11.42
CA ASP A 88 4.34 -7.84 10.53
C ASP A 88 4.89 -6.68 9.68
N LEU A 89 4.43 -6.54 8.44
CA LEU A 89 4.73 -5.39 7.58
C LEU A 89 3.83 -4.19 7.85
N VAL A 90 2.89 -4.28 8.80
CA VAL A 90 2.03 -3.15 9.13
C VAL A 90 2.88 -2.18 9.94
N PRO A 91 3.24 -1.01 9.38
CA PRO A 91 3.97 -0.02 10.13
C PRO A 91 3.08 0.42 11.30
N THR A 92 3.71 0.63 12.45
CA THR A 92 3.05 1.28 13.58
C THR A 92 2.55 2.68 13.19
N VAL A 93 1.63 3.24 13.97
CA VAL A 93 1.13 4.61 13.75
C VAL A 93 2.30 5.60 13.73
N GLU A 94 3.31 5.37 14.57
CA GLU A 94 4.54 6.16 14.63
C GLU A 94 5.37 6.04 13.35
N GLU A 95 5.58 4.82 12.84
CA GLU A 95 6.30 4.57 11.59
C GLU A 95 5.54 5.12 10.37
N TYR A 96 4.22 4.97 10.33
CA TYR A 96 3.37 5.56 9.30
C TYR A 96 3.46 7.08 9.31
N THR A 97 3.43 7.69 10.50
CA THR A 97 3.60 9.15 10.66
C THR A 97 4.99 9.59 10.21
N ALA A 98 6.04 8.80 10.47
CA ALA A 98 7.40 9.08 10.02
C ALA A 98 7.54 8.97 8.50
N LEU A 99 6.95 7.93 7.89
CA LEU A 99 6.92 7.74 6.43
C LEU A 99 6.18 8.89 5.73
N LEU A 100 4.99 9.25 6.21
CA LEU A 100 4.22 10.37 5.66
C LEU A 100 4.94 11.71 5.80
N ARG A 101 5.72 11.91 6.87
CA ARG A 101 6.56 13.10 7.03
C ARG A 101 7.75 13.10 6.07
N CYS A 102 8.30 11.94 5.73
CA CYS A 102 9.39 11.83 4.74
C CYS A 102 8.91 11.99 3.30
N LEU A 103 7.66 11.65 3.00
CA LEU A 103 7.07 11.79 1.66
C LEU A 103 6.67 13.24 1.32
N ARG A 104 6.71 14.16 2.29
CA ARG A 104 6.56 15.60 2.07
C ARG A 104 7.90 16.18 1.59
N PHE A 105 8.19 16.04 0.30
CA PHE A 105 9.24 16.81 -0.38
C PHE A 105 8.65 18.10 -0.98
#